data_AF-A0A256YDJ1-F1
#
_entry.id   AF-A0A256YDJ1-F1
#
_cell.length_a   1.000
_cell.length_b   1.000
_cell.length_c   1.000
_cell.angle_alpha   90.00
_cell.angle_beta   90.00
_cell.angle_gamma   90.00
#
_symmetry.space_group_name_H-M   'P 1'
#
loop_
_entity.id
_entity.type
_entity.pdbx_description
1 polymer ?
#
loop_
_entity_poly.entity_id
_entity_poly.type
_entity_poly.pdbx_seq_one_letter_code
_entity_poly.pdbx_strand_id
1 'polypeptide(L)'
;MSLDLRKVIEREKIPYPDKEKFFTVLGLLLSNRISIGKAAELLGLRIDDLWLLIYRLGIKYSVFDEEEIEEELDVYKKVFESSI
;
A
#
# COMPACT_ATOMS: atom_id res chain seq x y z
N MET A 1 -14.74 -24.96 0.54
CA MET A 1 -13.55 -25.37 -0.22
C MET A 1 -12.47 -24.32 -0.03
N SER A 2 -11.43 -24.62 0.73
CA SER A 2 -10.21 -23.81 0.74
C SER A 2 -9.48 -24.11 -0.57
N LEU A 3 -9.59 -23.21 -1.56
CA LEU A 3 -8.61 -23.19 -2.63
C LEU A 3 -7.27 -22.90 -1.96
N ASP A 4 -6.28 -23.76 -2.19
CA ASP A 4 -4.92 -23.55 -1.72
C ASP A 4 -4.45 -22.18 -2.22
N LEU A 5 -4.37 -21.21 -1.31
CA LEU A 5 -4.12 -19.80 -1.60
C LEU A 5 -2.88 -19.63 -2.50
N ARG A 6 -1.89 -20.51 -2.31
CA ARG A 6 -0.68 -20.57 -3.14
C ARG A 6 -0.99 -20.81 -4.61
N LYS A 7 -1.90 -21.74 -4.93
CA LYS A 7 -2.30 -22.03 -6.32
C LYS A 7 -3.02 -20.86 -6.98
N VAL A 8 -3.72 -20.03 -6.21
CA VAL A 8 -4.36 -18.81 -6.72
C VAL A 8 -3.28 -17.77 -7.01
N ILE A 9 -2.38 -17.51 -6.06
CA ILE A 9 -1.27 -16.54 -6.20
C ILE A 9 -0.36 -16.88 -7.38
N GLU A 10 -0.04 -18.15 -7.59
CA GLU A 10 0.80 -18.59 -8.71
C GLU A 10 0.17 -18.31 -10.07
N ARG A 11 -1.16 -18.47 -10.20
CA ARG A 11 -1.90 -18.28 -11.45
C ARG A 11 -2.03 -16.81 -11.85
N GLU A 12 -2.16 -15.92 -10.88
CA GLU A 12 -2.37 -14.49 -11.16
C GLU A 12 -1.10 -13.83 -11.71
N LYS A 13 -1.23 -13.10 -12.82
CA LYS A 13 -0.10 -12.38 -13.43
C LYS A 13 0.00 -10.99 -12.82
N ILE A 14 0.99 -10.80 -11.95
CA ILE A 14 1.25 -9.53 -11.27
C ILE A 14 2.61 -9.00 -11.73
N PRO A 15 2.72 -7.70 -12.06
CA PRO A 15 3.99 -7.08 -12.42
C PRO A 15 4.83 -6.75 -11.17
N TYR A 16 4.97 -7.73 -10.28
CA TYR A 16 5.89 -7.70 -9.14
C TYR A 16 6.44 -9.12 -8.91
N PRO A 17 7.78 -9.33 -8.85
CA PRO A 17 8.37 -10.68 -8.86
C PRO A 17 8.00 -11.56 -7.67
N ASP A 18 7.99 -10.97 -6.47
CA ASP A 18 7.68 -11.69 -5.22
C ASP A 18 6.21 -11.47 -4.84
N LYS A 19 5.35 -12.34 -5.37
CA LYS A 19 3.90 -12.23 -5.19
C LYS A 19 3.45 -12.43 -3.75
N GLU A 20 4.11 -13.31 -3.00
CA GLU A 20 3.77 -13.58 -1.60
C GLU A 20 4.04 -12.35 -0.74
N LYS A 21 5.21 -11.74 -0.91
CA LYS A 21 5.54 -10.46 -0.26
C LYS A 21 4.59 -9.35 -0.70
N PHE A 22 4.31 -9.25 -2.00
CA PHE A 22 3.39 -8.24 -2.53
C PHE A 22 2.01 -8.31 -1.86
N PHE A 23 1.39 -9.49 -1.86
CA PHE A 23 0.07 -9.65 -1.25
C PHE A 23 0.07 -9.48 0.26
N THR A 24 1.16 -9.85 0.94
CA THR A 24 1.30 -9.63 2.38
C THR A 24 1.33 -8.13 2.70
N VAL A 25 2.19 -7.38 2.01
CA VAL A 25 2.29 -5.92 2.20
C VAL A 25 1.00 -5.22 1.82
N LEU A 26 0.39 -5.63 0.70
CA LEU A 26 -0.89 -5.08 0.25
C LEU A 26 -2.01 -5.37 1.26
N GLY A 27 -2.05 -6.57 1.85
CA GLY A 27 -3.00 -6.90 2.90
C GLY A 27 -2.83 -6.03 4.14
N LEU A 28 -1.59 -5.75 4.54
CA LEU A 28 -1.30 -4.83 5.65
C LEU A 28 -1.73 -3.40 5.32
N LEU A 29 -1.45 -2.92 4.10
CA LEU A 29 -1.84 -1.59 3.62
C LEU A 29 -3.37 -1.43 3.64
N LEU A 30 -4.10 -2.36 3.00
CA LEU A 30 -5.57 -2.31 2.91
C LEU A 30 -6.28 -2.56 4.25
N SER A 31 -5.55 -3.00 5.27
CA SER A 31 -6.05 -3.16 6.64
C SER A 31 -5.67 -1.99 7.56
N ASN A 32 -5.18 -0.88 6.98
CA ASN A 32 -4.66 0.31 7.68
C ASN A 32 -3.64 -0.03 8.79
N ARG A 33 -2.82 -1.08 8.58
CA ARG A 33 -1.74 -1.45 9.52
C ARG A 33 -0.43 -0.74 9.22
N ILE A 34 -0.27 -0.29 7.98
CA ILE A 34 0.90 0.44 7.50
C ILE A 34 0.42 1.51 6.51
N SER A 35 1.14 2.63 6.43
CA SER A 35 0.89 3.66 5.43
C SER A 35 1.36 3.24 4.03
N ILE A 36 0.91 3.95 2.99
CA ILE A 36 1.37 3.73 1.62
C ILE A 36 2.89 3.95 1.46
N GLY A 37 3.46 4.89 2.21
CA GLY A 37 4.92 5.11 2.26
C GLY A 37 5.65 3.89 2.81
N LYS A 38 5.14 3.30 3.90
CA LYS A 38 5.73 2.09 4.49
C LYS A 38 5.58 0.87 3.59
N ALA A 39 4.44 0.75 2.89
CA ALA A 39 4.24 -0.29 1.89
C ALA A 39 5.24 -0.19 0.74
N ALA A 40 5.49 1.03 0.23
CA ALA A 40 6.47 1.27 -0.82
C ALA A 40 7.89 0.91 -0.37
N GLU A 41 8.29 1.31 0.84
CA GLU A 41 9.57 0.94 1.46
C GLU A 41 9.74 -0.59 1.53
N LEU A 42 8.75 -1.30 2.07
CA LEU A 42 8.80 -2.76 2.21
C LEU A 42 8.90 -3.47 0.85
N LEU A 43 8.26 -2.93 -0.19
CA LEU A 43 8.30 -3.48 -1.55
C LEU A 43 9.52 -3.02 -2.36
N GLY A 44 10.35 -2.10 -1.83
CA GLY A 44 11.46 -1.52 -2.58
C GLY A 44 10.99 -0.75 -3.82
N LEU A 45 9.79 -0.18 -3.76
CA LEU A 45 9.19 0.62 -4.84
C LEU A 45 9.22 2.09 -4.45
N ARG A 46 9.21 2.98 -5.45
CA ARG A 46 8.80 4.35 -5.20
C ARG A 46 7.30 4.41 -4.94
N ILE A 47 6.85 5.44 -4.23
CA ILE A 47 5.43 5.61 -3.88
C ILE A 47 4.57 5.73 -5.16
N ASP A 48 5.02 6.48 -6.16
CA ASP A 48 4.34 6.64 -7.44
C ASP A 48 4.25 5.33 -8.24
N ASP A 49 5.29 4.51 -8.22
CA ASP A 49 5.28 3.18 -8.85
C ASP A 49 4.28 2.23 -8.16
N LEU A 50 4.22 2.25 -6.83
CA LEU A 50 3.26 1.46 -6.06
C LEU A 50 1.81 1.91 -6.34
N TRP A 51 1.57 3.21 -6.39
CA TRP A 51 0.27 3.78 -6.76
C TRP A 51 -0.18 3.32 -8.15
N LEU A 52 0.72 3.41 -9.14
CA LEU A 52 0.43 2.98 -10.51
C LEU A 52 0.17 1.47 -10.58
N LEU A 53 0.89 0.67 -9.80
CA LEU A 53 0.69 -0.77 -9.68
C LEU A 53 -0.70 -1.12 -9.12
N ILE A 54 -1.08 -0.51 -8.00
CA ILE A 54 -2.39 -0.68 -7.36
C ILE A 54 -3.52 -0.28 -8.32
N TYR A 55 -3.36 0.86 -9.01
CA TYR A 55 -4.30 1.33 -10.03
C TYR A 55 -4.46 0.34 -11.19
N ARG A 56 -3.34 -0.17 -11.74
CA ARG A 56 -3.35 -1.16 -12.84
C ARG A 56 -4.00 -2.48 -12.45
N LEU A 57 -3.93 -2.85 -11.17
CA LEU A 57 -4.59 -4.03 -10.62
C LEU A 57 -6.08 -3.80 -10.33
N GLY A 58 -6.61 -2.60 -10.57
CA GLY A 58 -8.01 -2.25 -10.33
C GLY A 58 -8.38 -2.20 -8.85
N ILE A 59 -7.39 -2.10 -7.97
CA ILE A 59 -7.59 -2.02 -6.53
C ILE A 59 -8.02 -0.60 -6.21
N LYS A 60 -9.25 -0.44 -5.72
CA LYS A 60 -9.74 0.83 -5.19
C LYS A 60 -9.11 1.06 -3.82
N TYR A 61 -7.95 1.70 -3.80
CA TYR A 61 -7.38 2.26 -2.59
C TYR A 61 -7.72 3.76 -2.58
N SER A 62 -8.68 4.15 -1.75
CA SER A 62 -8.90 5.56 -1.41
C SER A 62 -7.97 5.86 -0.25
N VAL A 63 -6.93 6.67 -0.49
CA VAL A 63 -5.95 7.15 0.52
C VAL A 63 -6.58 8.10 1.55
N PHE A 64 -7.90 8.26 1.46
CA PHE A 64 -8.66 9.28 2.12
C PHE A 64 -9.92 8.62 2.66
N ASP A 65 -9.73 7.75 3.65
CA ASP A 65 -10.68 7.77 4.76
C ASP A 65 -10.39 9.06 5.57
N GLU A 66 -11.41 9.72 6.11
CA GLU A 66 -11.26 11.06 6.71
C GLU A 66 -10.17 11.11 7.80
N GLU A 67 -9.96 9.99 8.52
CA GLU A 67 -8.92 9.83 9.53
C GLU A 67 -7.49 9.93 8.96
N GLU A 68 -7.22 9.34 7.78
CA GLU A 68 -5.87 9.33 7.18
C GLU A 68 -5.51 10.73 6.64
N ILE A 69 -6.51 11.51 6.19
CA ILE A 69 -6.33 12.93 5.85
C ILE A 69 -5.91 13.73 7.09
N GLU A 70 -6.61 13.53 8.20
CA GLU A 70 -6.31 14.26 9.43
C GLU A 70 -4.90 13.96 9.93
N GLU A 71 -4.49 12.69 9.92
CA GLU A 71 -3.14 12.29 10.34
C GLU A 71 -2.03 12.91 9.48
N GLU A 72 -2.17 12.88 8.15
CA GLU A 72 -1.20 13.51 7.22
C GLU A 72 -1.13 15.04 7.42
N LEU A 73 -2.28 15.70 7.57
CA LEU A 73 -2.34 17.15 7.85
C LEU A 73 -1.66 17.51 9.18
N ASP A 74 -1.82 16.66 10.20
CA ASP A 74 -1.25 16.88 11.52
C ASP A 74 0.27 16.69 11.53
N VAL A 75 0.79 15.72 10.76
CA VAL A 75 2.23 15.56 10.51
C VAL A 75 2.79 16.77 9.76
N TYR A 76 2.09 17.22 8.72
CA TYR A 76 2.52 18.38 7.92
C TYR A 76 2.62 19.65 8.77
N LYS A 77 1.63 19.90 9.63
CA LYS A 77 1.65 21.04 10.58
C LYS A 77 2.86 21.00 11.50
N LYS A 78 3.18 19.85 12.09
CA LYS A 78 4.32 19.71 13.01
C LYS A 78 5.66 20.01 12.32
N VAL A 79 5.83 19.58 11.07
CA VAL A 79 7.04 19.89 10.29
C VAL A 79 7.15 21.38 9.97
N PHE A 80 6.02 22.03 9.65
CA PHE A 80 6.01 23.46 9.34
C PHE A 80 6.17 24.36 10.57
N GLU A 81 5.57 24.00 11.70
CA GLU A 81 5.69 24.75 12.96
C GLU A 81 7.09 24.65 13.58
N SER A 82 7.79 23.53 13.38
CA SER A 82 9.18 23.36 13.84
C SER A 82 10.22 24.05 12.96
N SER A 83 9.80 24.71 11.87
CA SER A 83 10.65 25.42 10.92
C SER A 83 10.57 26.95 11.05
N ILE A 84 9.88 27.48 12.08
CA ILE A 84 9.73 28.93 12.38
C ILE A 84 10.34 29.24 13.75
#